data_AF-A0A258SKM5-F1
#
_entry.id   AF-A0A258SKM5-F1
#
_cell.length_a   1.000
_cell.length_b   1.000
_cell.length_c   1.000
_cell.angle_alpha   90.00
_cell.angle_beta   90.00
_cell.angle_gamma   90.00
#
_symmetry.space_group_name_H-M   'P 1'
#
loop_
_entity.id
_entity.type
_entity.pdbx_description
1 polymer ?
#
loop_
_entity_poly.entity_id
_entity_poly.type
_entity_poly.pdbx_seq_one_letter_code
_entity_poly.pdbx_strand_id
1 'polypeptide(L)'
;MRLGSRGRAVGLTLALSLGLAACGGRPPGILVPVEYTVPGASVVEMVVATTRAPAKNLDMFSGDRGTTLSFAEIAVSIPPAANRKVGDVQWPKSVPGNPATDFVTLRADVLTQSAALDWFNKRIKKTPRRQALIFIHGYNNRFEDAVFRFAQIVHDSNAPVTPILFTWPSRGSLLAYGYDRESASYSRDALEKLLTGLAKDPDVGEISILAHSMGNWVTLEALRQMAIRNGRIAPKIRNVMLAAPDVDVDIFRTQFSDFGNPKPNFTIFVSQDDRALQVSRQVWGSAARLGQVNPEQEPFRTEFERDHITVLDLTKLQTDDKLNHGK
;
A
#
# COMPACT_ATOMS: atom_id res chain seq x y z
N MET A 1 42.61 -47.55 31.52
CA MET A 1 42.65 -46.66 30.33
C MET A 1 41.44 -46.99 29.46
N ARG A 2 40.31 -46.29 29.65
CA ARG A 2 39.09 -46.42 28.82
C ARG A 2 38.66 -45.01 28.46
N LEU A 3 38.76 -44.67 27.17
CA LEU A 3 38.43 -43.35 26.62
C LEU A 3 36.92 -43.12 26.71
N GLY A 4 36.55 -41.99 27.33
CA GLY A 4 35.18 -41.48 27.33
C GLY A 4 34.82 -40.88 25.98
N SER A 5 33.67 -41.30 25.44
CA SER A 5 33.07 -40.74 24.23
C SER A 5 32.34 -39.44 24.59
N ARG A 6 32.90 -38.31 24.12
CA ARG A 6 32.25 -37.00 24.18
C ARG A 6 31.21 -36.94 23.05
N GLY A 7 29.94 -36.85 23.42
CA GLY A 7 28.86 -36.53 22.50
C GLY A 7 29.10 -35.14 21.88
N ARG A 8 29.40 -35.12 20.58
CA ARG A 8 29.36 -33.90 19.77
C ARG A 8 27.92 -33.69 19.33
N ALA A 9 27.22 -32.77 19.98
CA ALA A 9 25.98 -32.21 19.47
C ALA A 9 26.29 -31.46 18.16
N VAL A 10 25.99 -32.09 17.03
CA VAL A 10 25.98 -31.44 15.72
C VAL A 10 24.75 -30.55 15.70
N GLY A 11 24.96 -29.24 15.86
CA GLY A 11 23.92 -28.24 15.69
C GLY A 11 23.43 -28.26 14.24
N LEU A 12 22.25 -28.85 14.04
CA LEU A 12 21.54 -28.82 12.76
C LEU A 12 21.05 -27.38 12.56
N THR A 13 21.78 -26.58 11.79
CA THR A 13 21.33 -25.25 11.35
C THR A 13 20.18 -25.46 10.37
N LEU A 14 18.95 -25.48 10.89
CA LEU A 14 17.74 -25.55 10.07
C LEU A 14 17.62 -24.21 9.32
N ALA A 15 18.16 -24.14 8.11
CA ALA A 15 17.90 -23.06 7.19
C ALA A 15 16.40 -23.07 6.86
N LEU A 16 15.62 -22.25 7.57
CA LEU A 16 14.21 -22.00 7.27
C LEU A 16 14.13 -21.29 5.92
N SER A 17 13.92 -22.08 4.87
CA SER A 17 13.51 -21.60 3.55
C SER A 17 12.09 -21.08 3.65
N LEU A 18 11.96 -19.81 4.04
CA LEU A 18 10.69 -19.06 4.04
C LEU A 18 10.27 -18.78 2.59
N GLY A 19 9.55 -19.74 2.00
CA GLY A 19 8.80 -19.55 0.77
C GLY A 19 7.55 -18.72 1.05
N LEU A 20 7.62 -17.42 0.81
CA LEU A 20 6.51 -16.48 0.88
C LEU A 20 6.50 -15.65 -0.40
N ALA A 21 5.33 -15.42 -0.96
CA ALA A 21 5.08 -15.05 -2.35
C ALA A 21 5.66 -13.69 -2.80
N ALA A 22 6.98 -13.65 -2.93
CA ALA A 22 7.75 -12.76 -3.79
C ALA A 22 8.66 -13.55 -4.76
N CYS A 23 8.46 -14.86 -4.87
CA CYS A 23 9.32 -15.74 -5.67
C CYS A 23 8.73 -15.99 -7.06
N GLY A 24 9.23 -15.22 -8.03
CA GLY A 24 8.98 -15.38 -9.46
C GLY A 24 8.95 -14.00 -10.11
N GLY A 25 10.12 -13.50 -10.54
CA GLY A 25 10.25 -12.18 -11.16
C GLY A 25 9.21 -12.02 -12.26
N ARG A 26 8.24 -11.12 -12.04
CA ARG A 26 7.27 -10.75 -13.06
C ARG A 26 8.06 -10.33 -14.31
N PRO A 27 7.67 -10.79 -15.52
CA PRO A 27 8.38 -10.40 -16.72
C PRO A 27 8.45 -8.87 -16.78
N PRO A 28 9.59 -8.27 -17.15
CA PRO A 28 9.67 -6.82 -17.29
C PRO A 28 8.66 -6.34 -18.34
N GLY A 29 8.15 -5.11 -18.18
CA GLY A 29 7.21 -4.52 -19.15
C GLY A 29 5.75 -4.95 -18.99
N ILE A 30 5.31 -5.34 -17.79
CA ILE A 30 3.87 -5.56 -17.49
C ILE A 30 3.00 -4.33 -17.83
N LEU A 31 3.60 -3.14 -17.75
CA LEU A 31 2.93 -1.88 -18.06
C LEU A 31 3.05 -1.46 -19.53
N VAL A 32 3.66 -2.27 -20.40
CA VAL A 32 3.60 -2.05 -21.85
C VAL A 32 2.13 -2.22 -22.27
N PRO A 33 1.49 -1.18 -22.84
CA PRO A 33 0.07 -1.24 -23.17
C PRO A 33 -0.29 -2.32 -24.19
N VAL A 34 -1.48 -2.90 -24.04
CA VAL A 34 -2.16 -3.70 -25.07
C VAL A 34 -3.29 -2.88 -25.70
N GLU A 35 -3.50 -3.02 -27.00
CA GLU A 35 -4.41 -2.16 -27.77
C GLU A 35 -5.88 -2.62 -27.76
N TYR A 36 -6.22 -3.68 -27.02
CA TYR A 36 -7.55 -4.28 -27.04
C TYR A 36 -8.03 -4.71 -25.65
N THR A 37 -9.35 -4.81 -25.50
CA THR A 37 -10.03 -5.43 -24.36
C THR A 37 -11.01 -6.50 -24.88
N VAL A 38 -11.71 -7.18 -23.97
CA VAL A 38 -12.69 -8.21 -24.31
C VAL A 38 -14.07 -7.89 -23.71
N PRO A 39 -15.18 -8.39 -24.29
CA PRO A 39 -16.50 -8.24 -23.70
C PRO A 39 -16.55 -8.72 -22.24
N GLY A 40 -17.15 -7.92 -21.37
CA GLY A 40 -17.28 -8.22 -19.94
C GLY A 40 -16.06 -7.88 -19.08
N ALA A 41 -14.96 -7.40 -19.68
CA ALA A 41 -13.85 -6.81 -18.93
C ALA A 41 -14.22 -5.41 -18.41
N SER A 42 -13.63 -5.03 -17.28
CA SER A 42 -13.78 -3.69 -16.69
C SER A 42 -12.50 -2.90 -16.86
N VAL A 43 -12.60 -1.56 -16.87
CA VAL A 43 -11.42 -0.69 -16.91
C VAL A 43 -11.35 0.14 -15.63
N VAL A 44 -10.20 0.09 -14.97
CA VAL A 44 -9.87 0.98 -13.85
C VAL A 44 -8.83 1.98 -14.31
N GLU A 45 -9.14 3.26 -14.18
CA GLU A 45 -8.23 4.35 -14.51
C GLU A 45 -7.83 5.11 -13.25
N MET A 46 -6.54 5.44 -13.16
CA MET A 46 -5.96 6.10 -12.00
C MET A 46 -4.87 7.08 -12.40
N VAL A 47 -4.65 8.07 -11.55
CA VAL A 47 -3.41 8.85 -11.58
C VAL A 47 -2.46 8.31 -10.52
N VAL A 48 -1.19 8.21 -10.87
CA VAL A 48 -0.11 7.79 -9.98
C VAL A 48 0.75 9.00 -9.68
N ALA A 49 1.05 9.23 -8.40
CA ALA A 49 2.07 10.15 -7.94
C ALA A 49 3.22 9.33 -7.35
N THR A 50 4.46 9.61 -7.76
CA THR A 50 5.61 8.78 -7.38
C THR A 50 6.87 9.56 -7.06
N THR A 51 7.56 9.11 -6.02
CA THR A 51 8.93 9.54 -5.68
C THR A 51 9.99 8.57 -6.19
N ARG A 52 9.62 7.60 -7.04
CA ARG A 52 10.54 6.68 -7.69
C ARG A 52 11.28 7.36 -8.85
N ALA A 53 12.52 6.95 -9.08
CA ALA A 53 13.26 7.34 -10.27
C ALA A 53 12.69 6.64 -11.52
N PRO A 54 12.78 7.25 -12.70
CA PRO A 54 12.48 6.56 -13.95
C PRO A 54 13.32 5.27 -14.08
N ALA A 55 12.72 4.21 -14.60
CA ALA A 55 13.48 2.99 -14.87
C ALA A 55 14.34 3.14 -16.14
N LYS A 56 15.35 2.27 -16.27
CA LYS A 56 16.24 2.19 -17.45
C LYS A 56 15.91 1.01 -18.36
N ASN A 57 14.80 0.33 -18.10
CA ASN A 57 14.32 -0.88 -18.77
C ASN A 57 12.88 -0.65 -19.28
N LEU A 58 12.15 -1.72 -19.56
CA LEU A 58 10.75 -1.66 -20.03
C LEU A 58 9.75 -1.24 -18.93
N ASP A 59 10.18 -1.09 -17.69
CA ASP A 59 9.32 -0.61 -16.61
C ASP A 59 9.27 0.93 -16.62
N MET A 60 8.21 1.54 -16.09
CA MET A 60 8.10 3.00 -16.05
C MET A 60 8.99 3.63 -14.97
N PHE A 61 8.97 3.05 -13.77
CA PHE A 61 9.67 3.57 -12.59
C PHE A 61 10.40 2.44 -11.86
N SER A 62 11.57 2.75 -11.33
CA SER A 62 12.44 1.79 -10.64
C SER A 62 12.12 1.69 -9.15
N GLY A 63 12.92 0.88 -8.45
CA GLY A 63 12.96 0.84 -6.99
C GLY A 63 13.82 1.93 -6.34
N ASP A 64 14.46 2.80 -7.14
CA ASP A 64 15.37 3.83 -6.64
C ASP A 64 14.64 5.16 -6.40
N ARG A 65 15.22 6.01 -5.55
CA ARG A 65 14.68 7.35 -5.23
C ARG A 65 14.85 8.28 -6.42
N GLY A 66 13.74 8.87 -6.87
CA GLY A 66 13.73 10.03 -7.74
C GLY A 66 13.95 11.31 -6.94
N THR A 67 14.44 12.37 -7.57
CA THR A 67 14.71 13.66 -6.91
C THR A 67 13.48 14.58 -6.87
N THR A 68 12.42 14.24 -7.61
CA THR A 68 11.20 15.03 -7.75
C THR A 68 9.96 14.13 -7.74
N LEU A 69 8.79 14.72 -7.44
CA LEU A 69 7.51 14.04 -7.55
C LEU A 69 7.12 13.95 -9.04
N SER A 70 6.99 12.73 -9.55
CA SER A 70 6.55 12.45 -10.92
C SER A 70 5.11 11.95 -10.94
N PHE A 71 4.46 12.08 -12.09
CA PHE A 71 3.06 11.65 -12.27
C PHE A 71 2.93 10.71 -13.46
N ALA A 72 1.94 9.82 -13.40
CA ALA A 72 1.57 8.97 -14.53
C ALA A 72 0.06 8.74 -14.56
N GLU A 73 -0.47 8.51 -15.75
CA GLU A 73 -1.84 8.08 -15.98
C GLU A 73 -1.84 6.61 -16.38
N ILE A 74 -2.58 5.79 -15.64
CA ILE A 74 -2.65 4.35 -15.91
C ILE A 74 -4.11 3.94 -16.13
N ALA A 75 -4.33 3.11 -17.16
CA ALA A 75 -5.58 2.37 -17.34
C ALA A 75 -5.28 0.87 -17.33
N VAL A 76 -6.01 0.12 -16.48
CA VAL A 76 -5.87 -1.33 -16.32
C VAL A 76 -7.18 -2.00 -16.74
N SER A 77 -7.11 -2.96 -17.64
CA SER A 77 -8.22 -3.88 -17.93
C SER A 77 -8.21 -5.00 -16.90
N ILE A 78 -9.38 -5.25 -16.32
CA ILE A 78 -9.65 -6.33 -15.36
C ILE A 78 -10.42 -7.42 -16.12
N PRO A 79 -10.01 -8.70 -16.03
CA PRO A 79 -10.65 -9.77 -16.79
C PRO A 79 -12.12 -9.96 -16.37
N PRO A 80 -12.97 -10.54 -17.25
CA PRO A 80 -14.37 -10.79 -16.92
C PRO A 80 -14.57 -11.57 -15.63
N ALA A 81 -15.68 -11.32 -14.94
CA ALA A 81 -15.97 -11.94 -13.64
C ALA A 81 -15.91 -13.48 -13.64
N ALA A 82 -16.25 -14.11 -14.77
CA ALA A 82 -16.19 -15.57 -14.94
C ALA A 82 -14.76 -16.14 -14.92
N ASN A 83 -13.74 -15.32 -15.19
CA ASN A 83 -12.35 -15.72 -15.32
C ASN A 83 -11.46 -15.15 -14.21
N ARG A 84 -12.06 -14.53 -13.18
CA ARG A 84 -11.34 -13.90 -12.08
C ARG A 84 -11.81 -14.41 -10.72
N LYS A 85 -10.91 -14.35 -9.75
CA LYS A 85 -11.21 -14.51 -8.33
C LYS A 85 -11.08 -13.14 -7.64
N VAL A 86 -12.13 -12.74 -6.92
CA VAL A 86 -12.16 -11.49 -6.14
C VAL A 86 -11.04 -11.50 -5.11
N GLY A 87 -10.33 -10.38 -4.94
CA GLY A 87 -9.18 -10.26 -4.04
C GLY A 87 -7.83 -10.60 -4.67
N ASP A 88 -7.83 -11.38 -5.77
CA ASP A 88 -6.63 -11.81 -6.46
C ASP A 88 -6.31 -10.92 -7.66
N VAL A 89 -5.02 -10.67 -7.87
CA VAL A 89 -4.51 -10.11 -9.12
C VAL A 89 -4.09 -11.27 -10.02
N GLN A 90 -4.81 -11.51 -11.12
CA GLN A 90 -4.40 -12.46 -12.15
C GLN A 90 -3.27 -11.86 -12.99
N TRP A 91 -2.03 -12.22 -12.68
CA TRP A 91 -0.85 -11.71 -13.38
C TRP A 91 -0.64 -12.38 -14.73
N PRO A 92 -0.24 -11.62 -15.78
CA PRO A 92 0.13 -12.22 -17.04
C PRO A 92 1.44 -13.01 -16.89
N LYS A 93 1.48 -14.21 -17.47
CA LYS A 93 2.67 -15.09 -17.44
C LYS A 93 3.76 -14.66 -18.44
N SER A 94 3.39 -13.86 -19.42
CA SER A 94 4.24 -13.32 -20.49
C SER A 94 3.69 -11.96 -20.91
N VAL A 95 4.54 -11.13 -21.54
CA VAL A 95 4.12 -9.85 -22.13
C VAL A 95 4.07 -10.01 -23.66
N PRO A 96 3.00 -9.57 -24.35
CA PRO A 96 1.78 -8.95 -23.80
C PRO A 96 0.89 -9.96 -23.06
N GLY A 97 0.11 -9.48 -22.09
CA GLY A 97 -0.88 -10.28 -21.36
C GLY A 97 -2.19 -10.45 -22.14
N ASN A 98 -3.10 -11.29 -21.62
CA ASN A 98 -4.41 -11.54 -22.22
C ASN A 98 -5.54 -10.90 -21.38
N PRO A 99 -6.25 -9.87 -21.88
CA PRO A 99 -7.34 -9.23 -21.14
C PRO A 99 -8.51 -10.16 -20.76
N ALA A 100 -8.62 -11.35 -21.37
CA ALA A 100 -9.64 -12.33 -21.00
C ALA A 100 -9.32 -13.12 -19.72
N THR A 101 -8.04 -13.19 -19.32
CA THR A 101 -7.59 -13.99 -18.17
C THR A 101 -6.76 -13.22 -17.18
N ASP A 102 -6.15 -12.12 -17.61
CA ASP A 102 -5.12 -11.40 -16.86
C ASP A 102 -5.54 -9.94 -16.66
N PHE A 103 -5.01 -9.34 -15.60
CA PHE A 103 -4.88 -7.90 -15.53
C PHE A 103 -3.89 -7.45 -16.59
N VAL A 104 -4.31 -6.51 -17.44
CA VAL A 104 -3.44 -5.96 -18.49
C VAL A 104 -3.50 -4.44 -18.51
N THR A 105 -2.40 -3.83 -18.93
CA THR A 105 -2.30 -2.39 -19.03
C THR A 105 -2.84 -1.95 -20.39
N LEU A 106 -3.79 -1.03 -20.41
CA LEU A 106 -4.32 -0.42 -21.63
C LEU A 106 -3.66 0.91 -21.94
N ARG A 107 -3.13 1.59 -20.91
CA ARG A 107 -2.47 2.89 -21.04
C ARG A 107 -1.52 3.13 -19.87
N ALA A 108 -0.38 3.75 -20.17
CA ALA A 108 0.70 3.96 -19.21
C ALA A 108 1.55 5.17 -19.63
N ASP A 109 1.07 6.37 -19.35
CA ASP A 109 1.70 7.62 -19.81
C ASP A 109 2.29 8.40 -18.63
N VAL A 110 3.54 8.84 -18.75
CA VAL A 110 4.12 9.80 -17.79
C VAL A 110 3.51 11.18 -18.04
N LEU A 111 3.05 11.83 -16.99
CA LEU A 111 2.38 13.12 -17.05
C LEU A 111 3.22 14.23 -16.41
N THR A 112 3.03 15.45 -16.91
CA THR A 112 3.36 16.65 -16.15
C THR A 112 2.39 16.81 -14.98
N GLN A 113 2.76 17.58 -13.95
CA GLN A 113 1.88 17.86 -12.83
C GLN A 113 0.56 18.54 -13.27
N SER A 114 0.61 19.46 -14.23
CA SER A 114 -0.59 20.13 -14.74
C SER A 114 -1.52 19.15 -15.48
N ALA A 115 -0.97 18.27 -16.32
CA ALA A 115 -1.76 17.25 -17.01
C ALA A 115 -2.40 16.26 -16.03
N ALA A 116 -1.67 15.87 -14.97
CA ALA A 116 -2.18 15.01 -13.91
C ALA A 116 -3.33 15.67 -13.14
N LEU A 117 -3.21 16.96 -12.82
CA LEU A 117 -4.25 17.74 -12.17
C LEU A 117 -5.49 17.90 -13.06
N ASP A 118 -5.30 18.19 -14.35
CA ASP A 118 -6.40 18.32 -15.31
C ASP A 118 -7.16 16.99 -15.48
N TRP A 119 -6.43 15.88 -15.57
CA TRP A 119 -7.02 14.54 -15.61
C TRP A 119 -7.86 14.28 -14.35
N PHE A 120 -7.27 14.53 -13.19
CA PHE A 120 -7.91 14.30 -11.90
C PHE A 120 -9.17 15.15 -11.75
N ASN A 121 -9.10 16.45 -12.06
CA ASN A 121 -10.22 17.37 -11.92
C ASN A 121 -11.36 17.09 -12.90
N LYS A 122 -11.08 16.60 -14.11
CA LYS A 122 -12.11 16.12 -15.05
C LYS A 122 -12.88 14.91 -14.50
N ARG A 123 -12.20 14.03 -13.75
CA ARG A 123 -12.81 12.80 -13.18
C ARG A 123 -13.55 13.09 -11.88
N ILE A 124 -12.90 13.74 -10.91
CA ILE A 124 -13.44 13.98 -9.56
C ILE A 124 -14.77 14.75 -9.58
N LYS A 125 -14.96 15.67 -10.53
CA LYS A 125 -16.22 16.41 -10.73
C LYS A 125 -17.43 15.51 -11.00
N LYS A 126 -17.20 14.34 -11.61
CA LYS A 126 -18.22 13.35 -11.95
C LYS A 126 -18.38 12.29 -10.86
N THR A 127 -17.46 12.24 -9.89
CA THR A 127 -17.46 11.28 -8.80
C THR A 127 -18.46 11.71 -7.71
N PRO A 128 -19.33 10.81 -7.22
CA PRO A 128 -20.18 11.07 -6.07
C PRO A 128 -19.41 11.65 -4.88
N ARG A 129 -19.95 12.70 -4.27
CA ARG A 129 -19.31 13.48 -3.18
C ARG A 129 -17.92 14.05 -3.52
N ARG A 130 -17.51 14.01 -4.80
CA ARG A 130 -16.17 14.41 -5.26
C ARG A 130 -15.08 13.74 -4.41
N GLN A 131 -15.24 12.43 -4.18
CA GLN A 131 -14.40 11.65 -3.27
C GLN A 131 -13.16 11.09 -3.97
N ALA A 132 -11.98 11.42 -3.46
CA ALA A 132 -10.72 10.82 -3.86
C ALA A 132 -10.35 9.67 -2.93
N LEU A 133 -9.88 8.55 -3.49
CA LEU A 133 -9.27 7.46 -2.73
C LEU A 133 -7.77 7.42 -3.04
N ILE A 134 -6.95 7.62 -2.03
CA ILE A 134 -5.49 7.53 -2.15
C ILE A 134 -5.05 6.19 -1.59
N PHE A 135 -4.34 5.39 -2.39
CA PHE A 135 -3.71 4.16 -1.92
C PHE A 135 -2.20 4.31 -1.78
N ILE A 136 -1.65 3.84 -0.66
CA ILE A 136 -0.21 3.80 -0.37
C ILE A 136 0.19 2.35 -0.16
N HIS A 137 1.04 1.83 -1.07
CA HIS A 137 1.49 0.44 -1.01
C HIS A 137 2.48 0.16 0.14
N GLY A 138 2.65 -1.12 0.44
CA GLY A 138 3.57 -1.63 1.45
C GLY A 138 5.00 -1.88 0.98
N TYR A 139 5.73 -2.63 1.79
CA TYR A 139 7.10 -3.08 1.53
C TYR A 139 7.17 -4.14 0.42
N ASN A 140 8.31 -4.25 -0.26
CA ASN A 140 8.60 -5.28 -1.27
C ASN A 140 7.66 -5.22 -2.49
N ASN A 141 7.42 -4.01 -2.99
CA ASN A 141 6.59 -3.75 -4.17
C ASN A 141 7.39 -3.08 -5.29
N ARG A 142 7.35 -3.66 -6.49
CA ARG A 142 7.65 -2.92 -7.73
C ARG A 142 6.52 -1.93 -8.05
N PHE A 143 6.73 -1.05 -9.02
CA PHE A 143 5.74 -0.03 -9.37
C PHE A 143 4.44 -0.66 -9.89
N GLU A 144 4.54 -1.60 -10.81
CA GLU A 144 3.42 -2.34 -11.40
C GLU A 144 2.65 -3.18 -10.37
N ASP A 145 3.32 -3.65 -9.32
CA ASP A 145 2.69 -4.38 -8.21
C ASP A 145 1.67 -3.50 -7.50
N ALA A 146 2.04 -2.25 -7.23
CA ALA A 146 1.18 -1.27 -6.60
C ALA A 146 0.03 -0.85 -7.53
N VAL A 147 0.29 -0.71 -8.83
CA VAL A 147 -0.72 -0.39 -9.85
C VAL A 147 -1.79 -1.46 -9.92
N PHE A 148 -1.42 -2.72 -10.16
CA PHE A 148 -2.41 -3.79 -10.35
C PHE A 148 -3.15 -4.12 -9.05
N ARG A 149 -2.46 -4.07 -7.90
CA ARG A 149 -3.12 -4.24 -6.59
C ARG A 149 -4.16 -3.14 -6.36
N PHE A 150 -3.85 -1.88 -6.67
CA PHE A 150 -4.82 -0.81 -6.48
C PHE A 150 -5.98 -0.89 -7.47
N ALA A 151 -5.72 -1.28 -8.72
CA ALA A 151 -6.76 -1.54 -9.70
C ALA A 151 -7.73 -2.63 -9.20
N GLN A 152 -7.20 -3.70 -8.63
CA GLN A 152 -7.98 -4.78 -8.01
C GLN A 152 -8.85 -4.26 -6.86
N ILE A 153 -8.29 -3.47 -5.93
CA ILE A 153 -9.02 -2.89 -4.79
C ILE A 153 -10.17 -1.99 -5.26
N VAL A 154 -9.90 -1.08 -6.21
CA VAL A 154 -10.92 -0.16 -6.74
C VAL A 154 -12.04 -0.93 -7.41
N HIS A 155 -11.68 -1.90 -8.25
CA HIS A 155 -12.65 -2.73 -8.95
C HIS A 155 -13.52 -3.55 -7.98
N ASP A 156 -12.90 -4.24 -7.03
CA ASP A 156 -13.61 -5.18 -6.16
C ASP A 156 -14.40 -4.49 -5.05
N SER A 157 -14.01 -3.29 -4.63
CA SER A 157 -14.79 -2.49 -3.66
C SER A 157 -16.05 -1.89 -4.26
N ASN A 158 -16.12 -1.75 -5.60
CA ASN A 158 -17.17 -1.01 -6.31
C ASN A 158 -17.39 0.41 -5.76
N ALA A 159 -16.34 0.99 -5.13
CA ALA A 159 -16.43 2.27 -4.47
C ALA A 159 -16.46 3.40 -5.51
N PRO A 160 -17.44 4.33 -5.45
CA PRO A 160 -17.53 5.43 -6.39
C PRO A 160 -16.53 6.54 -6.04
N VAL A 161 -15.25 6.29 -6.33
CA VAL A 161 -14.12 7.16 -5.98
C VAL A 161 -13.28 7.51 -7.20
N THR A 162 -12.52 8.60 -7.11
CA THR A 162 -11.43 8.89 -8.05
C THR A 162 -10.12 8.29 -7.50
N PRO A 163 -9.53 7.28 -8.16
CA PRO A 163 -8.35 6.61 -7.65
C PRO A 163 -7.07 7.42 -7.85
N ILE A 164 -6.30 7.57 -6.78
CA ILE A 164 -4.93 8.09 -6.79
C ILE A 164 -4.02 7.05 -6.15
N LEU A 165 -2.99 6.60 -6.88
CA LEU A 165 -1.95 5.76 -6.32
C LEU A 165 -0.77 6.63 -5.90
N PHE A 166 -0.32 6.53 -4.65
CA PHE A 166 0.98 7.08 -4.25
C PHE A 166 1.98 5.94 -4.12
N THR A 167 3.07 6.02 -4.89
CA THR A 167 4.15 5.03 -4.83
C THR A 167 5.44 5.66 -4.30
N TRP A 168 6.15 4.89 -3.47
CA TRP A 168 7.44 5.27 -2.89
C TRP A 168 8.51 4.22 -3.26
N PRO A 169 9.82 4.53 -3.16
CA PRO A 169 10.90 3.68 -3.69
C PRO A 169 11.13 2.42 -2.86
N SER A 170 10.25 1.44 -3.06
CA SER A 170 10.45 0.07 -2.64
C SER A 170 11.15 -0.72 -3.75
N ARG A 171 12.20 -1.46 -3.40
CA ARG A 171 13.00 -2.23 -4.37
C ARG A 171 12.38 -3.55 -4.80
N GLY A 172 11.23 -3.94 -4.25
CA GLY A 172 10.64 -5.25 -4.55
C GLY A 172 11.55 -6.42 -4.17
N SER A 173 12.39 -6.23 -3.14
CA SER A 173 13.28 -7.27 -2.62
C SER A 173 13.16 -7.41 -1.11
N LEU A 174 13.01 -8.64 -0.63
CA LEU A 174 12.98 -8.99 0.79
C LEU A 174 14.27 -8.64 1.55
N LEU A 175 15.40 -8.49 0.85
CA LEU A 175 16.68 -8.11 1.45
C LEU A 175 16.86 -6.59 1.55
N ALA A 176 15.96 -5.81 0.95
CA ALA A 176 16.06 -4.35 0.89
C ALA A 176 15.32 -3.63 2.03
N TYR A 177 14.92 -4.34 3.08
CA TYR A 177 14.06 -3.81 4.13
C TYR A 177 14.55 -2.48 4.76
N GLY A 178 15.84 -2.38 5.07
CA GLY A 178 16.43 -1.13 5.58
C GLY A 178 16.40 0.01 4.55
N TYR A 179 16.68 -0.30 3.29
CA TYR A 179 16.60 0.69 2.21
C TYR A 179 15.16 1.21 2.04
N ASP A 180 14.20 0.29 1.99
CA ASP A 180 12.79 0.59 1.80
C ASP A 180 12.27 1.47 2.94
N ARG A 181 12.65 1.23 4.19
CA ARG A 181 12.27 2.10 5.31
C ARG A 181 12.82 3.52 5.16
N GLU A 182 14.10 3.66 4.82
CA GLU A 182 14.69 4.98 4.60
C GLU A 182 14.04 5.69 3.39
N SER A 183 13.63 4.93 2.38
CA SER A 183 12.92 5.44 1.19
C SER A 183 11.45 5.81 1.47
N ALA A 184 10.81 5.08 2.39
CA ALA A 184 9.50 5.40 2.93
C ALA A 184 9.56 6.75 3.66
N SER A 185 10.52 6.92 4.57
CA SER A 185 10.78 8.20 5.25
C SER A 185 11.18 9.32 4.28
N TYR A 186 11.93 9.03 3.21
CA TYR A 186 12.23 9.99 2.15
C TYR A 186 10.97 10.53 1.45
N SER A 187 9.91 9.73 1.37
CA SER A 187 8.72 10.04 0.57
C SER A 187 7.62 10.77 1.34
N ARG A 188 7.76 10.92 2.67
CA ARG A 188 6.74 11.54 3.55
C ARG A 188 6.38 12.98 3.14
N ASP A 189 7.36 13.79 2.74
CA ASP A 189 7.15 15.19 2.37
C ASP A 189 6.40 15.30 1.04
N ALA A 190 6.64 14.36 0.12
CA ALA A 190 5.93 14.32 -1.15
C ALA A 190 4.47 13.90 -0.95
N LEU A 191 4.21 12.93 -0.06
CA LEU A 191 2.85 12.55 0.30
C LEU A 191 2.11 13.69 1.01
N GLU A 192 2.75 14.40 1.96
CA GLU A 192 2.18 15.58 2.60
C GLU A 192 1.80 16.65 1.58
N LYS A 193 2.69 16.94 0.61
CA LYS A 193 2.44 17.90 -0.47
C LYS A 193 1.26 17.48 -1.34
N LEU A 194 1.17 16.20 -1.72
CA LEU A 194 0.05 15.67 -2.48
C LEU A 194 -1.27 15.85 -1.72
N LEU A 195 -1.33 15.41 -0.46
CA LEU A 195 -2.53 15.51 0.38
C LEU A 195 -2.93 16.97 0.61
N THR A 196 -1.96 17.87 0.81
CA THR A 196 -2.20 19.31 0.96
C THR A 196 -2.76 19.91 -0.33
N GLY A 197 -2.23 19.52 -1.49
CA GLY A 197 -2.73 19.95 -2.79
C GLY A 197 -4.19 19.54 -3.00
N LEU A 198 -4.50 18.27 -2.78
CA LEU A 198 -5.87 17.74 -2.87
C LEU A 198 -6.82 18.42 -1.87
N ALA A 199 -6.37 18.67 -0.64
CA ALA A 199 -7.19 19.33 0.36
C ALA A 199 -7.54 20.78 -0.01
N LYS A 200 -6.63 21.48 -0.70
CA LYS A 200 -6.81 22.87 -1.17
C LYS A 200 -7.60 22.98 -2.46
N ASP A 201 -7.65 21.92 -3.28
CA ASP A 201 -8.36 21.93 -4.55
C ASP A 201 -9.89 22.06 -4.34
N PRO A 202 -10.56 23.08 -4.91
CA PRO A 202 -12.01 23.29 -4.74
C PRO A 202 -12.88 22.19 -5.38
N ASP A 203 -12.34 21.42 -6.32
CA ASP A 203 -13.04 20.31 -6.97
C ASP A 203 -13.05 19.04 -6.11
N VAL A 204 -12.21 18.96 -5.08
CA VAL A 204 -12.20 17.83 -4.12
C VAL A 204 -13.18 18.09 -2.99
N GLY A 205 -14.12 17.16 -2.78
CA GLY A 205 -15.06 17.19 -1.65
C GLY A 205 -14.54 16.41 -0.44
N GLU A 206 -14.02 15.20 -0.67
CA GLU A 206 -13.58 14.28 0.36
C GLU A 206 -12.33 13.51 -0.06
N ILE A 207 -11.47 13.22 0.92
CA ILE A 207 -10.27 12.40 0.76
C ILE A 207 -10.38 11.21 1.74
N SER A 208 -10.31 10.01 1.17
CA SER A 208 -10.10 8.76 1.90
C SER A 208 -8.70 8.22 1.61
N ILE A 209 -8.01 7.74 2.63
CA ILE A 209 -6.67 7.16 2.52
C ILE A 209 -6.76 5.67 2.89
N LEU A 210 -6.18 4.81 2.05
CA LEU A 210 -5.93 3.41 2.35
C LEU A 210 -4.43 3.14 2.28
N ALA A 211 -3.83 2.72 3.38
CA ALA A 211 -2.40 2.41 3.44
C ALA A 211 -2.19 0.96 3.87
N HIS A 212 -1.23 0.28 3.26
CA HIS A 212 -0.92 -1.13 3.57
C HIS A 212 0.48 -1.29 4.15
N SER A 213 0.63 -2.13 5.18
CA SER A 213 1.93 -2.54 5.73
C SER A 213 2.82 -1.33 6.07
N MET A 214 4.04 -1.28 5.54
CA MET A 214 4.97 -0.16 5.69
C MET A 214 4.48 1.17 5.07
N GLY A 215 3.51 1.15 4.16
CA GLY A 215 2.85 2.36 3.66
C GLY A 215 2.13 3.15 4.76
N ASN A 216 1.74 2.48 5.85
CA ASN A 216 1.17 3.13 7.03
C ASN A 216 2.18 4.06 7.72
N TRP A 217 3.45 3.69 7.77
CA TRP A 217 4.51 4.55 8.31
C TRP A 217 4.59 5.87 7.55
N VAL A 218 4.66 5.82 6.21
CA VAL A 218 4.71 7.01 5.35
C VAL A 218 3.48 7.89 5.54
N THR A 219 2.31 7.24 5.63
CA THR A 219 1.02 7.92 5.78
C THR A 219 0.93 8.66 7.11
N LEU A 220 1.25 8.00 8.22
CA LEU A 220 1.18 8.61 9.55
C LEU A 220 2.20 9.74 9.70
N GLU A 221 3.41 9.59 9.16
CA GLU A 221 4.42 10.65 9.14
C GLU A 221 3.95 11.87 8.33
N ALA A 222 3.36 11.65 7.14
CA ALA A 222 2.82 12.75 6.34
C ALA A 222 1.66 13.49 7.04
N LEU A 223 0.74 12.74 7.66
CA LEU A 223 -0.37 13.31 8.43
C LEU A 223 0.11 14.07 9.68
N ARG A 224 1.12 13.53 10.38
CA ARG A 224 1.73 14.18 11.53
C ARG A 224 2.41 15.50 11.13
N GLN A 225 3.20 15.50 10.06
CA GLN A 225 3.82 16.73 9.57
C GLN A 225 2.77 17.78 9.19
N MET A 226 1.72 17.37 8.49
CA MET A 226 0.59 18.25 8.18
C MET A 226 -0.03 18.84 9.45
N ALA A 227 -0.26 18.01 10.47
CA ALA A 227 -0.85 18.46 11.72
C ALA A 227 0.06 19.41 12.51
N ILE A 228 1.35 19.13 12.60
CA ILE A 228 2.33 20.01 13.25
C ILE A 228 2.38 21.38 12.56
N ARG A 229 2.34 21.41 11.22
CA ARG A 229 2.40 22.66 10.46
C ARG A 229 1.11 23.48 10.55
N ASN A 230 -0.04 22.81 10.61
CA ASN A 230 -1.34 23.47 10.45
C ASN A 230 -2.21 23.44 11.73
N GLY A 231 -1.71 22.87 12.82
CA GLY A 231 -2.43 22.60 14.07
C GLY A 231 -3.42 21.43 14.01
N ARG A 232 -3.67 20.85 12.83
CA ARG A 232 -4.56 19.70 12.59
C ARG A 232 -4.40 19.10 11.20
N ILE A 233 -4.90 17.87 11.03
CA ILE A 233 -5.09 17.27 9.70
C ILE A 233 -6.16 18.07 8.92
N ALA A 234 -5.96 18.19 7.60
CA ALA A 234 -6.90 18.91 6.74
C ALA A 234 -8.31 18.28 6.78
N PRO A 235 -9.39 19.07 7.00
CA PRO A 235 -10.73 18.52 7.24
C PRO A 235 -11.39 17.82 6.04
N LYS A 236 -10.81 17.93 4.83
CA LYS A 236 -11.24 17.10 3.68
C LYS A 236 -10.76 15.66 3.79
N ILE A 237 -9.70 15.38 4.54
CA ILE A 237 -9.27 14.03 4.88
C ILE A 237 -10.25 13.52 5.92
N ARG A 238 -11.17 12.65 5.50
CA ARG A 238 -12.28 12.17 6.32
C ARG A 238 -12.03 10.77 6.86
N ASN A 239 -11.42 9.90 6.08
CA ASN A 239 -11.21 8.50 6.44
C ASN A 239 -9.75 8.10 6.23
N VAL A 240 -9.16 7.45 7.22
CA VAL A 240 -7.82 6.88 7.16
C VAL A 240 -7.89 5.42 7.56
N MET A 241 -7.70 4.55 6.57
CA MET A 241 -7.78 3.10 6.68
C MET A 241 -6.36 2.52 6.66
N LEU A 242 -5.97 1.90 7.78
CA LEU A 242 -4.64 1.32 7.99
C LEU A 242 -4.72 -0.20 7.94
N ALA A 243 -4.32 -0.79 6.82
CA ALA A 243 -4.33 -2.24 6.62
C ALA A 243 -3.00 -2.88 7.05
N ALA A 244 -3.07 -3.84 7.96
CA ALA A 244 -1.92 -4.57 8.52
C ALA A 244 -0.73 -3.65 8.88
N PRO A 245 -0.93 -2.59 9.70
CA PRO A 245 0.09 -1.56 9.89
C PRO A 245 1.38 -2.10 10.52
N ASP A 246 2.49 -1.99 9.76
CA ASP A 246 3.85 -2.22 10.24
C ASP A 246 4.40 -0.97 10.94
N VAL A 247 3.72 -0.57 12.02
CA VAL A 247 4.03 0.61 12.83
C VAL A 247 4.09 0.20 14.28
N ASP A 248 5.08 0.72 14.99
CA ASP A 248 5.17 0.57 16.44
C ASP A 248 3.98 1.24 17.13
N VAL A 249 3.34 0.56 18.08
CA VAL A 249 2.17 1.08 18.80
C VAL A 249 2.50 2.40 19.51
N ASP A 250 3.65 2.52 20.17
CA ASP A 250 4.00 3.72 20.94
C ASP A 250 4.32 4.90 20.01
N ILE A 251 4.88 4.60 18.84
CA ILE A 251 5.01 5.62 17.79
C ILE A 251 3.61 6.06 17.31
N PHE A 252 2.71 5.12 17.03
CA PHE A 252 1.34 5.48 16.64
C PHE A 252 0.64 6.34 17.70
N ARG A 253 0.72 5.98 18.98
CA ARG A 253 0.16 6.78 20.09
C ARG A 253 0.67 8.22 20.07
N THR A 254 1.98 8.39 19.93
CA THR A 254 2.63 9.70 19.88
C THR A 254 2.23 10.49 18.64
N GLN A 255 2.16 9.85 17.47
CA GLN A 255 1.72 10.51 16.24
C GLN A 255 0.24 10.89 16.30
N PHE A 256 -0.60 10.02 16.86
CA PHE A 256 -2.03 10.23 16.97
C PHE A 256 -2.37 11.41 17.90
N SER A 257 -1.62 11.58 18.98
CA SER A 257 -1.76 12.77 19.85
C SER A 257 -1.43 14.07 19.12
N ASP A 258 -0.50 14.04 18.15
CA ASP A 258 -0.07 15.22 17.40
C ASP A 258 -1.03 15.63 16.27
N PHE A 259 -2.04 14.81 15.93
CA PHE A 259 -2.95 15.06 14.79
C PHE A 259 -3.90 16.26 14.97
N GLY A 260 -3.98 16.83 16.17
CA GLY A 260 -4.92 17.91 16.49
C GLY A 260 -6.38 17.46 16.39
N ASN A 261 -7.32 18.40 16.52
CA ASN A 261 -8.76 18.15 16.40
C ASN A 261 -9.40 19.06 15.33
N PRO A 262 -10.49 18.62 14.67
CA PRO A 262 -11.01 17.25 14.68
C PRO A 262 -10.08 16.29 13.92
N LYS A 263 -10.01 15.03 14.38
CA LYS A 263 -9.30 13.95 13.68
C LYS A 263 -10.18 13.34 12.59
N PRO A 264 -9.60 12.75 11.53
CA PRO A 264 -10.35 11.92 10.60
C PRO A 264 -10.83 10.63 11.28
N ASN A 265 -11.78 9.94 10.67
CA ASN A 265 -12.19 8.60 11.08
C ASN A 265 -11.05 7.62 10.79
N PHE A 266 -10.48 7.01 11.83
CA PHE A 266 -9.47 5.98 11.68
C PHE A 266 -10.11 4.59 11.70
N THR A 267 -9.74 3.75 10.75
CA THR A 267 -10.06 2.34 10.72
C THR A 267 -8.78 1.52 10.61
N ILE A 268 -8.56 0.59 11.52
CA ILE A 268 -7.36 -0.26 11.55
C ILE A 268 -7.79 -1.71 11.29
N PHE A 269 -7.16 -2.34 10.30
CA PHE A 269 -7.33 -3.78 10.05
C PHE A 269 -6.15 -4.51 10.67
N VAL A 270 -6.44 -5.39 11.63
CA VAL A 270 -5.45 -6.14 12.40
C VAL A 270 -5.58 -7.64 12.13
N SER A 271 -4.47 -8.35 12.22
CA SER A 271 -4.45 -9.82 12.18
C SER A 271 -3.34 -10.31 13.12
N GLN A 272 -3.72 -11.00 14.19
CA GLN A 272 -2.77 -11.48 15.20
C GLN A 272 -1.87 -12.60 14.67
N ASP A 273 -2.36 -13.33 13.67
CA ASP A 273 -1.66 -14.40 12.96
C ASP A 273 -0.85 -13.91 11.74
N ASP A 274 -0.67 -12.59 11.58
CA ASP A 274 0.13 -11.99 10.51
C ASP A 274 1.61 -12.34 10.68
N ARG A 275 2.14 -13.20 9.81
CA ARG A 275 3.51 -13.69 9.90
C ARG A 275 4.54 -12.68 9.40
N ALA A 276 4.15 -11.75 8.52
CA ALA A 276 5.06 -10.73 8.00
C ALA A 276 5.40 -9.71 9.11
N LEU A 277 4.39 -9.30 9.87
CA LEU A 277 4.58 -8.42 11.02
C LEU A 277 5.36 -9.10 12.16
N GLN A 278 5.27 -10.43 12.32
CA GLN A 278 6.12 -11.18 13.28
C GLN A 278 7.60 -11.04 12.92
N VAL A 279 7.94 -11.18 11.63
CA VAL A 279 9.32 -10.99 11.15
C VAL A 279 9.76 -9.55 11.38
N SER A 280 8.91 -8.56 11.08
CA SER A 280 9.21 -7.15 11.39
C SER A 280 9.52 -6.95 12.88
N ARG A 281 8.71 -7.46 13.80
CA ARG A 281 8.96 -7.33 15.26
C ARG A 281 10.33 -7.87 15.70
N GLN A 282 10.77 -8.97 15.09
CA GLN A 282 12.08 -9.54 15.38
C GLN A 282 13.22 -8.64 14.89
N VAL A 283 13.07 -8.03 13.71
CA VAL A 283 14.06 -7.10 13.15
C VAL A 283 14.18 -5.82 14.00
N TRP A 284 13.09 -5.35 14.58
CA TRP A 284 13.02 -4.02 15.22
C TRP A 284 13.12 -4.00 16.75
N GLY A 285 13.25 -5.16 17.40
CA GLY A 285 13.42 -5.22 18.84
C GLY A 285 12.10 -5.14 19.63
N SER A 286 11.31 -6.21 19.56
CA SER A 286 10.30 -6.65 20.56
C SER A 286 9.06 -5.80 20.84
N ALA A 287 8.94 -4.57 20.34
CA ALA A 287 7.71 -3.79 20.51
C ALA A 287 6.51 -4.39 19.74
N ALA A 288 5.30 -4.15 20.23
CA ALA A 288 4.08 -4.59 19.56
C ALA A 288 3.88 -3.80 18.26
N ARG A 289 3.49 -4.48 17.18
CA ARG A 289 3.05 -3.83 15.94
C ARG A 289 1.58 -3.55 16.01
N LEU A 290 1.19 -2.36 15.57
CA LEU A 290 -0.20 -1.92 15.53
C LEU A 290 -1.09 -2.92 14.78
N GLY A 291 -0.58 -3.54 13.69
CA GLY A 291 -1.32 -4.53 12.93
C GLY A 291 -1.51 -5.89 13.61
N GLN A 292 -0.90 -6.13 14.76
CA GLN A 292 -0.95 -7.41 15.50
C GLN A 292 -1.53 -7.30 16.91
N VAL A 293 -1.96 -6.09 17.32
CA VAL A 293 -2.55 -5.92 18.65
C VAL A 293 -3.86 -6.71 18.77
N ASN A 294 -4.19 -7.15 19.97
CA ASN A 294 -5.53 -7.64 20.26
C ASN A 294 -6.44 -6.45 20.60
N PRO A 295 -7.43 -6.09 19.77
CA PRO A 295 -8.31 -4.97 20.07
C PRO A 295 -9.23 -5.20 21.27
N GLU A 296 -9.41 -6.46 21.69
CA GLU A 296 -10.25 -6.82 22.84
C GLU A 296 -9.48 -6.81 24.18
N GLN A 297 -8.15 -6.67 24.15
CA GLN A 297 -7.31 -6.67 25.36
C GLN A 297 -6.92 -5.26 25.79
N GLU A 298 -6.80 -5.05 27.10
CA GLU A 298 -6.25 -3.81 27.65
C GLU A 298 -4.73 -3.72 27.42
N PRO A 299 -4.17 -2.53 27.17
CA PRO A 299 -4.86 -1.22 27.17
C PRO A 299 -5.53 -0.85 25.82
N PHE A 300 -5.41 -1.69 24.79
CA PHE A 300 -5.83 -1.35 23.42
C PHE A 300 -7.33 -1.10 23.28
N ARG A 301 -8.16 -1.92 23.93
CA ARG A 301 -9.62 -1.74 23.90
C ARG A 301 -10.03 -0.34 24.33
N THR A 302 -9.61 0.06 25.54
CA THR A 302 -9.94 1.38 26.10
C THR A 302 -9.34 2.51 25.26
N GLU A 303 -8.11 2.35 24.76
CA GLU A 303 -7.47 3.36 23.91
C GLU A 303 -8.24 3.59 22.60
N PHE A 304 -8.62 2.52 21.90
CA PHE A 304 -9.35 2.63 20.64
C PHE A 304 -10.76 3.21 20.83
N GLU A 305 -11.46 2.82 21.90
CA GLU A 305 -12.77 3.40 22.24
C GLU A 305 -12.68 4.90 22.55
N ARG A 306 -11.72 5.29 23.41
CA ARG A 306 -11.47 6.70 23.79
C ARG A 306 -11.15 7.55 22.56
N ASP A 307 -10.33 7.02 21.67
CA ASP A 307 -9.82 7.74 20.51
C ASP A 307 -10.75 7.63 19.29
N HIS A 308 -11.90 6.97 19.43
CA HIS A 308 -12.88 6.72 18.39
C HIS A 308 -12.28 6.04 17.14
N ILE A 309 -11.33 5.13 17.36
CA ILE A 309 -10.69 4.33 16.31
C ILE A 309 -11.51 3.07 16.10
N THR A 310 -11.96 2.84 14.87
CA THR A 310 -12.59 1.57 14.50
C THR A 310 -11.51 0.53 14.25
N VAL A 311 -11.64 -0.67 14.83
CA VAL A 311 -10.71 -1.78 14.57
C VAL A 311 -11.48 -2.98 14.01
N LEU A 312 -10.97 -3.53 12.92
CA LEU A 312 -11.50 -4.72 12.26
C LEU A 312 -10.48 -5.85 12.41
N ASP A 313 -10.84 -6.88 13.18
CA ASP A 313 -10.00 -8.05 13.41
C ASP A 313 -10.23 -9.10 12.33
N LEU A 314 -9.20 -9.33 11.51
CA LEU A 314 -9.18 -10.28 10.40
C LEU A 314 -8.48 -11.61 10.77
N THR A 315 -8.12 -11.82 12.05
CA THR A 315 -7.40 -13.02 12.50
C THR A 315 -8.11 -14.31 12.10
N LYS A 316 -9.44 -14.33 12.15
CA LYS A 316 -10.26 -15.51 11.78
C LYS A 316 -10.53 -15.64 10.28
N LEU A 317 -10.20 -14.63 9.47
CA LEU A 317 -10.36 -14.68 8.01
C LEU A 317 -9.31 -15.61 7.42
N GLN A 318 -9.74 -16.58 6.61
CA GLN A 318 -8.83 -17.48 5.90
C GLN A 318 -8.61 -16.98 4.47
N THR A 319 -7.35 -16.96 4.05
CA THR A 319 -6.93 -16.56 2.70
C THR A 319 -5.86 -17.51 2.17
N ASP A 320 -5.68 -17.55 0.86
CA ASP A 320 -4.59 -18.32 0.24
C ASP A 320 -3.20 -17.68 0.46
N ASP A 321 -3.16 -16.47 1.05
CA ASP A 321 -1.92 -15.82 1.47
C ASP A 321 -1.28 -16.54 2.66
N LYS A 322 -0.16 -17.23 2.39
CA LYS A 322 0.65 -17.96 3.39
C LYS A 322 1.20 -17.07 4.52
N LEU A 323 1.25 -15.75 4.32
CA LEU A 323 1.69 -14.78 5.31
C LEU A 323 0.56 -14.24 6.19
N ASN A 324 -0.70 -14.41 5.80
CA ASN A 324 -1.84 -13.75 6.44
C ASN A 324 -1.69 -12.20 6.50
N HIS A 325 -0.97 -11.60 5.56
CA HIS A 325 -0.61 -10.18 5.56
C HIS A 325 -1.41 -9.34 4.53
N GLY A 326 -1.92 -10.00 3.49
CA GLY A 326 -2.75 -9.39 2.45
C GLY A 326 -4.25 -9.51 2.68
N LYS A 327 -4.69 -9.87 3.89
CA LYS A 327 -6.10 -10.00 4.29
C LYS A 327 -6.83 -8.66 4.25
#